data_AF-A0A7V9QCI0-F1
#
_entry.id   AF-A0A7V9QCI0-F1
#
_cell.length_a   1.000
_cell.length_b   1.000
_cell.length_c   1.000
_cell.angle_alpha   90.00
_cell.angle_beta   90.00
_cell.angle_gamma   90.00
#
_symmetry.space_group_name_H-M   'P 1'
#
loop_
_entity.id
_entity.type
_entity.pdbx_description
1 polymer ?
#
loop_
_entity_poly.entity_id
_entity_poly.type
_entity_poly.pdbx_seq_one_letter_code
_entity_poly.pdbx_strand_id
1 'polypeptide(L)'
;MPGGVIADEEMQVLMDINEWVVAQGLPNGELEYELVDEATGRALAVLDLAWPTGLQEGLSQPVVLLIDEHQATEEAANQAGYRFFTDVETFKQYVQEEVLALDEPALVG
;
A
#
# COMPACT_ATOMS: atom_id res chain seq x y z
N MET A 1 -26.95 -13.02 2.09
CA MET A 1 -26.82 -11.78 1.30
C MET A 1 -25.37 -11.72 0.82
N PRO A 2 -25.11 -11.33 -0.43
CA PRO A 2 -23.92 -11.69 -1.21
C PRO A 2 -22.71 -10.81 -0.86
N GLY A 3 -21.91 -11.22 0.12
CA GLY A 3 -20.62 -10.56 0.43
C GLY A 3 -19.41 -11.20 -0.27
N GLY A 4 -19.55 -12.41 -0.83
CA GLY A 4 -18.42 -13.18 -1.36
C GLY A 4 -17.84 -12.61 -2.66
N VAL A 5 -18.69 -12.28 -3.64
CA VAL A 5 -18.22 -11.91 -5.00
C VAL A 5 -17.39 -10.63 -5.02
N ILE A 6 -17.74 -9.64 -4.17
CA ILE A 6 -17.01 -8.37 -4.08
C ILE A 6 -15.62 -8.59 -3.46
N ALA A 7 -15.51 -9.45 -2.43
CA ALA A 7 -14.24 -9.76 -1.78
C ALA A 7 -13.28 -10.56 -2.69
N ASP A 8 -13.80 -11.44 -3.54
CA ASP A 8 -12.98 -12.18 -4.52
C ASP A 8 -12.37 -11.24 -5.58
N GLU A 9 -13.12 -10.25 -6.05
CA GLU A 9 -12.64 -9.26 -7.03
C GLU A 9 -11.60 -8.31 -6.43
N GLU A 10 -11.83 -7.84 -5.21
CA GLU A 10 -10.90 -6.99 -4.46
C GLU A 10 -9.57 -7.71 -4.19
N MET A 11 -9.63 -8.93 -3.67
CA MET A 11 -8.45 -9.77 -3.42
C MET A 11 -7.62 -9.96 -4.69
N GLN A 12 -8.27 -10.20 -5.84
CA GLN A 12 -7.55 -10.36 -7.10
C GLN A 12 -6.85 -9.06 -7.50
N VAL A 13 -7.49 -7.91 -7.34
CA VAL A 13 -6.87 -6.59 -7.59
C VAL A 13 -5.64 -6.38 -6.71
N LEU A 14 -5.72 -6.69 -5.42
CA LEU A 14 -4.58 -6.54 -4.50
C LEU A 14 -3.42 -7.48 -4.89
N MET A 15 -3.72 -8.72 -5.27
CA MET A 15 -2.71 -9.67 -5.77
C MET A 15 -2.03 -9.18 -7.05
N ASP A 16 -2.82 -8.72 -8.04
CA ASP A 16 -2.31 -8.16 -9.30
C ASP A 16 -1.36 -6.97 -9.06
N ILE A 17 -1.69 -6.11 -8.09
CA ILE A 17 -0.85 -4.96 -7.73
C ILE A 17 0.44 -5.43 -7.08
N ASN A 18 0.35 -6.40 -6.19
CA ASN A 18 1.51 -6.95 -5.51
C ASN A 18 2.48 -7.60 -6.51
N GLU A 19 1.97 -8.39 -7.44
CA GLU A 19 2.77 -8.94 -8.55
C GLU A 19 3.37 -7.84 -9.43
N TRP A 20 2.61 -6.77 -9.72
CA TRP A 20 3.11 -5.63 -10.48
C TRP A 20 4.26 -4.92 -9.76
N VAL A 21 4.15 -4.68 -8.45
CA VAL A 21 5.22 -4.07 -7.62
C VAL A 21 6.47 -4.94 -7.66
N VAL A 22 6.34 -6.25 -7.46
CA VAL A 22 7.46 -7.20 -7.55
C VAL A 22 8.10 -7.20 -8.94
N ALA A 23 7.31 -7.08 -10.01
CA ALA A 23 7.81 -6.99 -11.38
C ALA A 23 8.64 -5.72 -11.64
N GLN A 24 8.47 -4.66 -10.84
CA GLN A 24 9.32 -3.46 -10.86
C GLN A 24 10.63 -3.63 -10.05
N GLY A 25 10.83 -4.77 -9.38
CA GLY A 25 11.98 -5.04 -8.52
C GLY A 25 11.82 -4.55 -7.08
N LEU A 26 10.59 -4.24 -6.66
CA LEU A 26 10.24 -3.79 -5.30
C LEU A 26 9.75 -4.98 -4.44
N PRO A 27 9.75 -4.87 -3.10
CA PRO A 27 9.29 -5.94 -2.22
C PRO A 27 7.77 -6.15 -2.33
N ASN A 28 7.36 -7.39 -2.07
CA ASN A 28 5.96 -7.78 -1.99
C ASN A 28 5.31 -7.16 -0.73
N GLY A 29 4.06 -6.71 -0.85
CA GLY A 29 3.29 -6.15 0.27
C GLY A 29 2.54 -7.21 1.08
N GLU A 30 2.28 -6.91 2.34
CA GLU A 30 1.55 -7.78 3.26
C GLU A 30 0.04 -7.57 3.09
N LEU A 31 -0.67 -8.63 2.72
CA LEU A 31 -2.14 -8.64 2.62
C LEU A 31 -2.78 -8.74 4.01
N GLU A 32 -3.93 -8.10 4.20
CA GLU A 32 -4.70 -8.11 5.45
C GLU A 32 -3.83 -7.76 6.68
N TYR A 33 -2.95 -6.77 6.52
CA TYR A 33 -1.99 -6.37 7.53
C TYR A 33 -2.71 -5.72 8.73
N GLU A 34 -2.54 -6.31 9.91
CA GLU A 34 -3.11 -5.76 11.14
C GLU A 34 -2.30 -4.56 11.61
N LEU A 35 -2.89 -3.36 11.48
CA LEU A 35 -2.31 -2.15 12.02
C LEU A 35 -2.48 -2.13 13.54
N VAL A 36 -1.38 -2.23 14.27
CA VAL A 36 -1.37 -2.20 15.74
C VAL A 36 -0.82 -0.88 16.26
N ASP A 37 -1.43 -0.39 17.34
CA ASP A 37 -0.89 0.72 18.11
C ASP A 37 0.34 0.26 18.89
N GLU A 38 1.52 0.79 18.58
CA GLU A 38 2.78 0.37 19.21
C GLU A 38 2.82 0.65 20.73
N ALA A 39 2.07 1.64 21.20
CA ALA A 39 2.06 2.02 22.61
C ALA A 39 1.20 1.08 23.49
N THR A 40 0.09 0.56 22.95
CA THR A 40 -0.90 -0.23 23.68
C THR A 40 -1.00 -1.68 23.20
N GLY A 41 -0.43 -2.00 22.04
CA GLY A 41 -0.51 -3.31 21.39
C GLY A 41 -1.92 -3.66 20.89
N ARG A 42 -2.78 -2.67 20.68
CA ARG A 42 -4.17 -2.88 20.23
C ARG A 42 -4.27 -2.75 18.72
N ALA A 43 -5.00 -3.66 18.08
CA ALA A 43 -5.39 -3.51 16.68
C ALA A 43 -6.24 -2.25 16.50
N LEU A 44 -5.77 -1.36 15.62
CA LEU A 44 -6.42 -0.12 15.23
C LEU A 44 -7.31 -0.35 14.00
N ALA A 45 -6.78 -1.03 12.99
CA ALA A 45 -7.46 -1.35 11.75
C ALA A 45 -6.79 -2.55 11.05
N VAL A 46 -7.46 -3.13 10.06
CA VAL A 46 -6.87 -4.10 9.14
C VAL A 46 -6.68 -3.39 7.80
N LEU A 47 -5.48 -3.48 7.24
CA LEU A 47 -5.09 -2.83 6.01
C LEU A 47 -5.04 -3.87 4.88
N ASP A 48 -5.60 -3.55 3.72
CA ASP A 48 -5.73 -4.54 2.65
C ASP A 48 -4.39 -4.99 2.08
N LEU A 49 -3.52 -4.04 1.75
CA LEU A 49 -2.16 -4.32 1.26
C LEU A 49 -1.17 -3.26 1.76
N ALA A 50 -0.25 -3.67 2.64
CA ALA A 50 0.67 -2.78 3.32
C ALA A 50 2.14 -3.10 3.04
N TRP A 51 2.96 -2.06 2.95
CA TRP A 51 4.42 -2.11 2.96
C TRP A 51 4.91 -1.39 4.22
N PRO A 52 4.99 -2.06 5.38
CA PRO A 52 5.36 -1.42 6.64
C PRO A 52 6.80 -0.90 6.67
N THR A 53 7.69 -1.49 5.87
CA THR A 53 9.08 -1.02 5.70
C THR A 53 9.24 -0.05 4.51
N GLY A 54 8.12 0.29 3.85
CA GLY A 54 8.08 1.06 2.61
C GLY A 54 8.37 0.22 1.36
N LEU A 55 8.09 0.80 0.18
CA LEU A 55 8.38 0.17 -1.11
C LEU A 55 9.87 0.13 -1.43
N GLN A 56 10.65 1.07 -0.90
CA GLN A 56 12.10 0.97 -0.80
C GLN A 56 12.46 0.89 0.67
N GLU A 57 12.87 -0.30 1.10
CA GLU A 57 13.15 -0.59 2.50
C GLU A 57 14.09 0.46 3.11
N GLY A 58 13.56 1.24 4.06
CA GLY A 58 14.31 2.28 4.77
C GLY A 58 14.58 3.59 4.01
N LEU A 59 14.13 3.71 2.75
CA LEU A 59 14.25 4.94 1.94
C LEU A 59 12.90 5.60 1.67
N SER A 60 11.82 4.82 1.64
CA SER A 60 10.45 5.33 1.51
C SER A 60 9.69 5.18 2.83
N GLN A 61 8.73 6.08 3.07
CA GLN A 61 7.78 5.92 4.17
C GLN A 61 6.92 4.65 3.99
N PRO A 62 6.34 4.11 5.08
CA PRO A 62 5.38 3.02 4.99
C PRO A 62 4.23 3.38 4.06
N VAL A 63 3.81 2.44 3.21
CA VAL A 63 2.75 2.66 2.22
C VAL A 63 1.65 1.63 2.41
N VAL A 64 0.41 2.01 2.18
CA VAL A 64 -0.72 1.10 2.17
C VAL A 64 -1.65 1.41 1.00
N LEU A 65 -2.20 0.38 0.40
CA LEU A 65 -3.32 0.47 -0.51
C LEU A 65 -4.57 -0.09 0.19
N LEU A 66 -5.63 0.69 0.19
CA LEU A 66 -6.93 0.39 0.79
C LEU A 66 -7.99 0.44 -0.30
N ILE A 67 -8.75 -0.62 -0.54
CA ILE A 67 -9.73 -0.69 -1.63
C ILE A 67 -11.13 -0.82 -1.03
N ASP A 68 -12.02 0.12 -1.37
CA ASP A 68 -13.41 0.18 -0.86
C ASP A 68 -13.52 0.19 0.69
N GLU A 69 -12.45 0.59 1.38
CA GLU A 69 -12.39 0.60 2.83
C GLU A 69 -13.08 1.81 3.48
N HIS A 70 -13.37 1.69 4.78
CA HIS A 70 -14.02 2.77 5.52
C HIS A 70 -13.04 3.89 5.87
N GLN A 71 -13.57 5.13 5.94
CA GLN A 71 -12.80 6.31 6.34
C GLN A 71 -12.04 6.15 7.67
N ALA A 72 -12.58 5.35 8.61
CA ALA A 72 -11.89 5.06 9.86
C ALA A 72 -10.55 4.33 9.65
N THR A 73 -10.47 3.42 8.68
CA THR A 73 -9.26 2.68 8.29
C THR A 73 -8.23 3.63 7.67
N GLU A 74 -8.68 4.52 6.78
CA GLU A 74 -7.84 5.57 6.18
C GLU A 74 -7.24 6.50 7.26
N GLU A 75 -8.07 6.96 8.19
CA GLU A 75 -7.64 7.83 9.28
C GLU A 75 -6.66 7.13 10.23
N ALA A 76 -6.86 5.84 10.48
CA ALA A 76 -5.94 5.04 11.31
C ALA A 76 -4.58 4.86 10.62
N ALA A 77 -4.55 4.54 9.33
CA ALA A 77 -3.32 4.42 8.55
C ALA A 77 -2.53 5.74 8.55
N ASN A 78 -3.22 6.86 8.30
CA ASN A 78 -2.60 8.18 8.31
C ASN A 78 -2.03 8.56 9.69
N GLN A 79 -2.76 8.27 10.77
CA GLN A 79 -2.30 8.50 12.15
C GLN A 79 -1.07 7.66 12.51
N ALA A 80 -0.98 6.44 11.97
CA ALA A 80 0.18 5.57 12.11
C ALA A 80 1.37 5.96 11.23
N GLY A 81 1.24 7.03 10.42
CA GLY A 81 2.32 7.54 9.56
C GLY A 81 2.45 6.83 8.22
N TYR A 82 1.46 6.02 7.83
CA TYR A 82 1.43 5.37 6.52
C TYR A 82 0.94 6.36 5.46
N ARG A 83 1.54 6.28 4.27
CA ARG A 83 0.95 6.86 3.06
C ARG A 83 -0.14 5.90 2.56
N PHE A 84 -1.39 6.29 2.69
CA PHE A 84 -2.48 5.47 2.16
C PHE A 84 -2.90 5.93 0.77
N PHE A 85 -3.29 4.97 -0.07
CA PHE A 85 -3.90 5.18 -1.37
C PHE A 85 -5.22 4.42 -1.39
N THR A 86 -6.25 5.03 -1.97
CA THR A 86 -7.58 4.41 -2.14
C THR A 86 -7.84 3.96 -3.57
N ASP A 87 -6.89 4.27 -4.46
CA ASP A 87 -7.01 4.07 -5.89
C ASP A 87 -5.72 3.47 -6.45
N VAL A 88 -5.90 2.43 -7.26
CA VAL A 88 -4.80 1.65 -7.84
C VAL A 88 -3.97 2.48 -8.82
N GLU A 89 -4.62 3.32 -9.62
CA GLU A 89 -3.94 4.14 -10.62
C GLU A 89 -3.04 5.16 -9.94
N THR A 90 -3.56 5.83 -8.91
CA THR A 90 -2.83 6.80 -8.09
C THR A 90 -1.64 6.16 -7.37
N PHE A 91 -1.82 4.96 -6.81
CA PHE A 91 -0.72 4.19 -6.23
C PHE A 91 0.36 3.87 -7.27
N LYS A 92 -0.02 3.34 -8.44
CA LYS A 92 0.93 2.99 -9.50
C LYS A 92 1.69 4.21 -10.03
N GLN A 93 1.06 5.38 -10.11
CA GLN A 93 1.71 6.64 -10.45
C GLN A 93 2.77 7.01 -9.41
N TYR A 94 2.41 7.00 -8.13
CA TYR A 94 3.35 7.24 -7.03
C TYR A 94 4.56 6.29 -7.09
N VAL A 95 4.34 5.00 -7.34
CA VAL A 95 5.45 4.04 -7.45
C VAL A 95 6.36 4.38 -8.64
N GLN A 96 5.83 4.80 -9.78
CA GLN A 96 6.64 5.11 -10.96
C GLN A 96 7.40 6.43 -10.82
N GLU A 97 6.75 7.48 -10.30
CA GLU A 97 7.29 8.83 -10.26
C GLU A 97 8.18 9.07 -9.04
N GLU A 98 7.75 8.60 -7.86
CA GLU A 98 8.42 8.95 -6.59
C GLU A 98 9.30 7.82 -6.07
N VAL A 99 8.92 6.56 -6.31
CA VAL A 99 9.70 5.40 -5.83
C VAL A 99 10.76 5.03 -6.88
N LEU A 100 10.34 4.65 -8.08
CA LEU A 100 11.26 4.25 -9.15
C LEU A 100 11.96 5.44 -9.80
N ALA A 101 11.44 6.66 -9.60
CA ALA A 101 11.96 7.89 -10.19
C ALA A 101 12.27 7.70 -11.68
N LEU A 102 11.30 7.19 -12.45
CA LEU A 102 11.46 6.93 -13.89
C LEU A 102 11.62 8.21 -14.74
N ASP A 103 11.72 9.38 -14.11
CA ASP A 103 12.01 10.66 -14.74
C ASP A 103 13.53 10.94 -14.73
N GLU A 104 14.12 10.60 -15.88
CA GLU A 104 15.37 11.04 -16.51
C GLU A 104 16.72 10.92 -15.75
N PRO A 105 17.73 10.25 -16.34
CA PRO A 105 19.09 10.29 -15.81
C PRO A 105 19.54 11.74 -15.75
N ALA A 106 20.00 12.17 -14.57
CA ALA A 106 20.76 13.40 -14.43
C ALA A 106 22.00 13.33 -15.35
N LEU A 107 21.86 13.78 -16.59
CA LEU A 107 22.95 14.20 -17.44
C LEU A 107 23.59 15.40 -16.75
N VAL A 108 24.66 15.16 -16.00
CA VAL A 108 25.62 16.20 -15.63
C VAL A 108 26.91 15.87 -16.36
N GLY A 109 27.23 16.75 -17.32
CA GLY A 109 28.37 16.64 -18.23
C GLY A 109 29.67 17.20 -17.69
#